data_AF-A0A3D0S2Q3-F1
#
_entry.id   AF-A0A3D0S2Q3-F1
#
_cell.length_a   1.000
_cell.length_b   1.000
_cell.length_c   1.000
_cell.angle_alpha   90.00
_cell.angle_beta   90.00
_cell.angle_gamma   90.00
#
_symmetry.space_group_name_H-M   'P 1'
#
loop_
_entity.id
_entity.type
_entity.pdbx_description
1 polymer ?
#
loop_
_entity_poly.entity_id
_entity_poly.type
_entity_poly.pdbx_seq_one_letter_code
_entity_poly.pdbx_strand_id
1 'polypeptide(L)' 'MTRRAKIAVTVPQERLDAAQRAVCDGRAAGVSAYAAEAMEQREKSEDFVLKLEEALEESGGPMTDAEREEIDRLAGW' A
#
# COMPACT_ATOMS: atom_id res chain seq x y z
N MET A 1 25.64 10.64 5.01
CA MET A 1 25.98 9.51 4.12
C MET A 1 24.94 8.41 4.34
N THR A 2 24.23 7.98 3.29
CA THR A 2 23.25 6.90 3.40
C THR A 2 23.97 5.54 3.44
N ARG A 3 23.74 4.75 4.49
CA ARG A 3 24.32 3.42 4.63
C ARG A 3 23.60 2.44 3.69
N ARG A 4 24.34 1.62 2.96
CA ARG A 4 23.79 0.61 2.05
C ARG A 4 24.10 -0.79 2.56
N ALA A 5 23.15 -1.71 2.41
CA ALA A 5 23.32 -3.13 2.65
C ALA A 5 22.95 -3.90 1.37
N LYS A 6 23.57 -5.07 1.15
CA LYS A 6 23.24 -5.96 0.05
C LYS A 6 22.48 -7.17 0.59
N ILE A 7 21.40 -7.52 -0.08
CA ILE A 7 20.64 -8.74 0.18
C ILE A 7 20.58 -9.56 -1.11
N ALA A 8 20.67 -10.88 -0.98
CA ALA A 8 20.38 -11.81 -2.07
C ALA A 8 19.04 -12.48 -1.74
N VAL A 9 18.09 -12.38 -2.66
CA VAL A 9 16.74 -12.92 -2.48
C VAL A 9 16.35 -13.74 -3.70
N THR A 10 15.61 -14.81 -3.47
CA THR A 10 14.94 -15.57 -4.53
C THR A 10 13.53 -15.02 -4.67
N VAL A 11 13.15 -14.68 -5.90
CA VAL A 11 11.83 -14.14 -6.22
C VAL A 11 11.18 -14.96 -7.33
N PRO A 12 9.84 -14.99 -7.41
CA PRO A 12 9.15 -15.57 -8.56
C PRO A 12 9.57 -14.86 -9.85
N GLN A 13 9.70 -15.61 -10.94
CA GLN A 13 10.18 -15.10 -12.23
C GLN A 13 9.29 -13.95 -12.73
N GLU A 14 7.97 -14.06 -12.55
CA GLU A 14 7.01 -13.04 -12.97
C GLU A 14 7.23 -11.68 -12.26
N ARG A 15 7.78 -11.68 -11.04
CA ARG A 15 8.11 -10.45 -10.31
C ARG A 15 9.39 -9.82 -10.84
N LEU A 16 10.38 -10.65 -11.20
CA LEU A 16 11.59 -10.17 -11.86
C LEU A 16 11.27 -9.58 -13.24
N ASP A 17 10.39 -10.24 -14.01
CA ASP A 17 9.96 -9.75 -15.33
C ASP A 17 9.25 -8.39 -15.23
N ALA A 18 8.39 -8.21 -14.22
CA ALA A 18 7.73 -6.93 -13.98
C ALA A 18 8.73 -5.81 -13.63
N ALA A 19 9.73 -6.12 -12.79
CA ALA A 19 10.80 -5.18 -12.45
C ALA A 19 11.64 -4.81 -13.68
N GLN A 20 12.00 -5.80 -14.52
CA GLN A 20 12.75 -5.56 -15.75
C GLN A 20 11.96 -4.70 -16.74
N ARG A 21 10.65 -4.96 -16.92
CA ARG A 21 9.79 -4.12 -17.74
C ARG A 21 9.76 -2.68 -17.25
N ALA A 22 9.64 -2.47 -15.93
CA ALA A 22 9.68 -1.12 -15.36
C ALA A 22 10.99 -0.38 -15.66
N VAL A 23 12.12 -1.09 -15.66
CA VAL A 23 13.42 -0.52 -16.05
C VAL A 23 13.44 -0.21 -17.54
N CYS A 24 12.99 -1.12 -18.40
CA CYS A 24 12.92 -0.91 -19.85
C CYS A 24 12.03 0.28 -20.23
N ASP A 25 10.91 0.46 -19.53
CA ASP A 25 9.98 1.57 -19.74
C ASP A 25 10.50 2.90 -19.18
N GLY A 26 11.69 2.92 -18.56
CA GLY A 26 12.26 4.11 -17.92
C GLY A 26 11.57 4.52 -16.62
N ARG A 27 10.71 3.66 -16.06
CA ARG A 27 10.00 3.90 -14.80
C ARG A 27 10.86 3.63 -13.56
N ALA A 28 11.99 2.92 -13.72
CA ALA A 28 12.96 2.69 -12.64
C ALA A 28 14.40 2.68 -13.18
N ALA A 29 15.35 3.14 -12.37
CA ALA A 29 16.77 3.22 -12.74
C ALA A 29 17.49 1.86 -12.78
N GLY A 30 16.85 0.78 -12.31
CA GLY A 30 17.38 -0.58 -12.27
C GLY A 30 16.54 -1.48 -11.35
N VAL A 31 16.78 -2.79 -11.39
CA VAL A 31 16.00 -3.76 -10.60
C VAL A 31 16.11 -3.52 -9.09
N SER A 32 17.32 -3.19 -8.60
CA SER A 32 17.51 -2.82 -7.19
C SER A 32 16.80 -1.52 -6.82
N ALA A 33 16.73 -0.54 -7.73
CA ALA A 33 16.01 0.71 -7.49
C ALA A 33 14.50 0.46 -7.43
N TYR A 34 13.97 -0.29 -8.39
CA TYR A 34 12.57 -0.74 -8.40
C TYR A 34 12.19 -1.47 -7.11
N ALA A 35 13.05 -2.37 -6.63
CA ALA A 35 12.80 -3.10 -5.38
C ALA A 35 12.82 -2.17 -4.16
N ALA A 36 13.76 -1.23 -4.09
CA ALA A 36 13.83 -0.27 -2.99
C ALA A 36 12.62 0.68 -2.97
N GLU A 37 12.21 1.19 -4.14
CA GLU A 37 11.02 2.02 -4.30
C GLU A 37 9.74 1.25 -3.91
N ALA A 38 9.65 -0.03 -4.27
CA ALA A 38 8.52 -0.88 -3.86
C ALA A 38 8.46 -1.09 -2.35
N MET A 39 9.61 -1.23 -1.67
CA MET A 39 9.67 -1.32 -0.21
C MET A 39 9.23 0.00 0.44
N GLU A 40 9.70 1.14 -0.06
CA GLU A 40 9.27 2.46 0.43
C GLU A 40 7.76 2.68 0.22
N GLN A 41 7.23 2.28 -0.94
CA GLN A 41 5.81 2.40 -1.22
C GLN A 41 4.97 1.52 -0.29
N ARG A 42 5.48 0.34 0.09
CA ARG A 42 4.82 -0.56 1.04
C ARG A 42 4.77 0.08 2.43
N GLU A 43 5.87 0.62 2.91
CA GLU A 43 5.95 1.32 4.21
C GLU A 43 4.97 2.50 4.27
N LYS A 44 4.93 3.32 3.22
CA LYS A 44 3.97 4.44 3.11
C LYS A 44 2.52 3.97 3.14
N SER A 45 2.23 2.84 2.49
CA SER A 45 0.87 2.29 2.44
C SER A 45 0.45 1.73 3.80
N GLU A 46 1.38 1.07 4.52
CA GLU A 46 1.14 0.55 5.87
C GLU A 46 0.92 1.70 6.88
N ASP A 47 1.76 2.75 6.83
CA ASP A 47 1.58 3.96 7.62
C ASP A 47 0.23 4.65 7.31
N PHE A 48 -0.18 4.70 6.04
CA PHE A 48 -1.45 5.28 5.66
C PHE A 48 -2.65 4.49 6.17
N VAL A 49 -2.60 3.14 6.12
CA VAL A 49 -3.66 2.29 6.68
C VAL A 49 -3.82 2.54 8.19
N LEU A 50 -2.71 2.62 8.93
CA LEU A 50 -2.74 2.90 10.37
C LEU A 50 -3.40 4.26 10.67
N LYS A 51 -3.09 5.30 9.88
CA LYS A 51 -3.70 6.63 10.04
C LYS A 51 -5.19 6.63 9.71
N LEU A 52 -5.61 5.84 8.72
CA LEU A 52 -7.03 5.69 8.40
C LEU A 52 -7.78 4.96 9.51
N GLU A 53 -7.17 3.95 10.12
CA GLU A 53 -7.74 3.24 11.27
C GLU A 53 -7.90 4.19 12.47
N GLU A 54 -6.88 4.99 12.78
CA GLU A 54 -6.92 6.01 13.84
C GLU A 54 -8.02 7.05 13.57
N ALA A 55 -8.07 7.62 12.36
CA ALA A 55 -9.10 8.60 12.00
C ALA A 55 -10.52 8.00 12.01
N LEU A 56 -10.65 6.72 11.64
CA LEU A 56 -11.92 6.01 11.72
C LEU A 56 -12.35 5.86 13.19
N GLU A 57 -11.44 5.44 14.06
CA GLU A 57 -11.71 5.32 15.49
C GLU A 57 -12.12 6.67 16.13
N GLU A 58 -11.40 7.75 15.80
CA GLU A 58 -11.71 9.11 16.28
C GLU A 58 -13.06 9.62 15.77
N SER A 59 -13.48 9.23 14.56
CA SER A 59 -14.74 9.67 13.95
C SER A 59 -15.97 8.86 14.36
N GLY A 60 -15.81 7.89 15.27
CA GLY A 60 -16.91 7.06 15.79
C GLY A 60 -16.86 5.59 15.39
N GLY A 61 -15.82 5.18 14.67
CA GLY A 61 -15.61 3.80 14.23
C GLY A 61 -16.35 3.44 12.94
N PRO A 62 -16.27 2.17 12.51
CA PRO A 62 -17.02 1.69 11.36
C PRO A 62 -18.52 1.78 11.62
N MET A 63 -19.28 2.14 10.58
CA MET A 63 -20.74 2.23 10.64
C MET A 63 -21.36 0.93 11.14
N THR A 64 -22.12 1.04 12.22
CA THR A 64 -22.83 -0.08 12.83
C THR A 64 -24.06 -0.48 12.02
N ASP A 65 -24.55 -1.70 12.23
CA ASP A 65 -25.78 -2.16 11.57
C ASP A 65 -26.99 -1.33 11.98
N ALA A 66 -27.05 -0.86 13.23
CA ALA A 66 -28.12 0.02 13.71
C ALA A 66 -28.10 1.39 13.01
N GLU A 67 -26.91 1.98 12.81
CA GLU A 67 -26.76 3.23 12.06
C GLU A 67 -27.12 3.03 10.58
N ARG A 68 -26.75 1.89 10.00
CA ARG A 68 -27.14 1.52 8.64
C ARG A 68 -28.66 1.44 8.49
N GLU A 69 -29.33 0.69 9.37
CA GLU A 69 -30.79 0.53 9.37
C GLU A 69 -31.51 1.87 9.57
N GLU A 70 -30.97 2.78 10.38
CA GLU A 70 -31.49 4.13 10.54
C GLU A 70 -31.37 4.94 9.23
N ILE A 71 -30.20 4.90 8.60
CA ILE A 71 -29.95 5.59 7.33
C ILE A 71 -30.86 5.05 6.23
N ASP A 72 -30.98 3.73 6.10
CA ASP A 72 -31.84 3.09 5.10
C ASP A 72 -33.30 3.51 5.28
N ARG A 73 -33.78 3.56 6.54
CA ARG A 73 -35.13 4.03 6.87
C ARG A 73 -35.33 5.52 6.54
N LEU A 74 -34.34 6.37 6.81
CA LEU A 74 -34.37 7.81 6.51
C LEU A 74 -34.28 8.09 5.00
N ALA A 75 -33.53 7.26 4.26
CA ALA A 75 -33.35 7.35 2.81
C ALA A 75 -34.58 6.84 2.03
N GLY A 76 -35.47 6.09 2.68
CA GLY A 76 -36.70 5.59 2.09
C GLY A 76 -36.49 4.48 1.07
N TRP A 77 -35.46 3.65 1.27
CA TRP A 77 -35.24 2.41 0.52
C TRP A 77 -35.91 1.21 1.19
#